data_AF-U3A9V3-F1
#
_entry.id   AF-U3A9V3-F1
#
_cell.length_a   1.000
_cell.length_b   1.000
_cell.length_c   1.000
_cell.angle_alpha   90.00
_cell.angle_beta   90.00
_cell.angle_gamma   90.00
#
_symmetry.space_group_name_H-M   'P 1'
#
loop_
_entity.id
_entity.type
_entity.pdbx_description
1 polymer ?
#
loop_
_entity_poly.entity_id
_entity_poly.type
_entity_poly.pdbx_seq_one_letter_code
_entity_poly.pdbx_strand_id
1 'polypeptide(L)'
;MSDLDEFPLVTQPADEFLNPRQRLDYEAERESCIEWLLTFGKDPDTATGYAEGTVEPRCYRMDRFYRFVWEEEGGYTANVTHEHADAWMTHLAKRDVSATHKRNCQKSIKMLYKWRHHEHGLGEWDPEITFSPDSSTNPRDYLTREERGKVREASLEYGAIPKYNNLAPAERDRWKQYLAQRFEKPKSEVVPADWERANGWKIPSLVWTSLDAGLRPVEP
;
A
#
# COMPACT_ATOMS: atom_id res chain seq x y z
N MET A 1 25.25 6.32 -18.09
CA MET A 1 24.35 7.45 -17.79
C MET A 1 23.00 6.83 -17.55
N SER A 2 22.59 6.81 -16.29
CA SER A 2 21.24 6.40 -15.90
C SER A 2 20.25 7.36 -16.56
N ASP A 3 19.14 6.85 -17.07
CA ASP A 3 18.11 7.69 -17.68
C ASP A 3 17.36 8.41 -16.55
N LEU A 4 17.83 9.61 -16.18
CA LEU A 4 17.28 10.38 -15.06
C LEU A 4 15.92 11.00 -15.40
N ASP A 5 15.49 10.96 -16.66
CA ASP A 5 14.23 11.50 -17.15
C ASP A 5 13.01 10.81 -16.50
N GLU A 6 13.18 9.60 -15.97
CA GLU A 6 12.14 8.87 -15.25
C GLU A 6 11.94 9.33 -13.80
N PHE A 7 12.86 10.14 -13.25
CA PHE A 7 12.80 10.59 -11.86
C PHE A 7 12.17 12.00 -11.74
N PRO A 8 11.34 12.23 -10.71
CA PRO A 8 10.80 13.56 -10.44
C PRO A 8 11.87 14.46 -9.80
N LEU A 9 12.68 15.12 -10.63
CA LEU A 9 13.70 16.08 -10.18
C LEU A 9 13.06 17.28 -9.49
N VAL A 10 12.13 17.94 -10.19
CA VAL A 10 11.33 19.05 -9.68
C VAL A 10 9.86 18.66 -9.75
N THR A 11 9.20 18.56 -8.60
CA THR A 11 7.75 18.28 -8.58
C THR A 11 6.96 19.53 -8.94
N GLN A 12 5.73 19.37 -9.43
CA GLN A 12 4.86 20.52 -9.74
C GLN A 12 4.72 21.51 -8.56
N PRO A 13 4.49 21.10 -7.30
CA PRO A 13 4.44 22.05 -6.19
C PRO A 13 5.76 22.80 -5.93
N ALA A 14 6.91 22.21 -6.27
CA ALA A 14 8.19 22.91 -6.18
C ALA A 14 8.33 23.90 -7.33
N ASP A 15 7.96 23.50 -8.55
CA ASP A 15 7.98 24.36 -9.74
C ASP A 15 7.13 25.63 -9.55
N GLU A 16 5.95 25.50 -8.94
CA GLU A 16 5.06 26.63 -8.63
C GLU A 16 5.64 27.61 -7.59
N PHE A 17 6.51 27.13 -6.69
CA PHE A 17 7.13 27.94 -5.65
C PHE A 17 8.39 28.67 -6.15
N LEU A 18 9.14 28.03 -7.05
CA LEU A 18 10.48 28.49 -7.45
C LEU A 18 10.41 29.48 -8.60
N ASN A 19 11.24 30.52 -8.54
CA ASN A 19 11.49 31.34 -9.73
C ASN A 19 12.39 30.58 -10.73
N PRO A 20 12.49 31.02 -12.00
CA PRO A 20 13.23 30.28 -13.02
C PRO A 20 14.70 29.96 -12.69
N ARG A 21 15.39 30.84 -11.93
CA ARG A 21 16.78 30.60 -11.53
C ARG A 21 16.88 29.59 -10.40
N GLN A 22 16.00 29.71 -9.41
CA GLN A 22 15.92 28.76 -8.29
C GLN A 22 15.51 27.37 -8.77
N ARG A 23 14.63 27.30 -9.76
CA ARG A 23 14.22 26.04 -10.40
C ARG A 23 15.41 25.31 -11.01
N LEU A 24 16.24 26.01 -11.79
CA LEU A 24 17.44 25.43 -12.41
C LEU A 24 18.46 24.96 -11.37
N ASP A 25 18.70 25.78 -10.33
CA ASP A 25 19.60 25.43 -9.24
C ASP A 25 19.11 24.18 -8.48
N TYR A 26 17.81 24.14 -8.17
CA TYR A 26 17.19 23.02 -7.48
C TYR A 26 17.21 21.75 -8.33
N GLU A 27 16.92 21.85 -9.63
CA GLU A 27 16.98 20.72 -10.56
C GLU A 27 18.38 20.09 -10.61
N ALA A 28 19.43 20.92 -10.73
CA ALA A 28 20.82 20.46 -10.73
C ALA A 28 21.23 19.80 -9.40
N GLU A 29 20.78 20.37 -8.28
CA GLU A 29 21.01 19.80 -6.94
C GLU A 29 20.36 18.41 -6.81
N ARG A 30 19.16 18.27 -7.35
CA ARG A 30 18.38 17.03 -7.34
C ARG A 30 18.98 15.97 -8.25
N GLU A 31 19.41 16.36 -9.43
CA GLU A 31 20.13 15.51 -10.37
C GLU A 31 21.39 14.93 -9.73
N SER A 32 22.23 15.79 -9.14
CA SER A 32 23.47 15.39 -8.46
C SER A 32 23.23 14.40 -7.32
N CYS A 33 22.21 14.66 -6.50
CA CYS A 33 21.82 13.77 -5.40
C CYS A 33 21.35 12.41 -5.92
N ILE A 34 20.50 12.38 -6.94
CA ILE A 34 19.90 11.14 -7.46
C ILE A 34 20.96 10.29 -8.18
N GLU A 35 21.82 10.92 -9.00
CA GLU A 35 22.93 10.24 -9.66
C GLU A 35 23.85 9.58 -8.62
N TRP A 36 24.19 10.32 -7.56
CA TRP A 36 25.00 9.78 -6.48
C TRP A 36 24.32 8.61 -5.76
N LEU A 37 23.02 8.70 -5.49
CA LEU A 37 22.27 7.62 -4.84
C LEU A 37 22.21 6.35 -5.69
N LEU A 38 22.07 6.48 -7.01
CA LEU A 38 22.06 5.38 -7.97
C LEU A 38 23.44 4.77 -8.20
N THR A 39 24.52 5.50 -7.91
CA THR A 39 25.90 5.05 -8.16
C THR A 39 26.60 4.57 -6.89
N PHE A 40 26.47 5.31 -5.79
CA PHE A 40 27.23 5.11 -4.54
C PHE A 40 26.32 4.94 -3.31
N GLY A 41 25.04 5.27 -3.42
CA GLY A 41 24.17 5.47 -2.26
C GLY A 41 24.08 4.29 -1.29
N LYS A 42 24.13 3.04 -1.77
CA LYS A 42 23.99 1.86 -0.90
C LYS A 42 25.28 1.62 -0.12
N ASP A 43 26.40 1.55 -0.82
CA ASP A 43 27.73 1.37 -0.26
C ASP A 43 28.76 2.18 -1.08
N PRO A 44 29.18 3.35 -0.58
CA PRO A 44 30.13 4.22 -1.27
C PRO A 44 31.50 3.59 -1.47
N ASP A 45 31.97 2.77 -0.52
CA ASP A 45 33.31 2.16 -0.55
C ASP A 45 33.46 1.14 -1.69
N THR A 46 32.35 0.50 -2.06
CA THR A 46 32.31 -0.50 -3.15
C THR A 46 31.67 0.02 -4.42
N ALA A 47 31.37 1.33 -4.50
CA ALA A 47 30.64 1.95 -5.60
C ALA A 47 29.33 1.23 -5.95
N THR A 48 28.57 0.88 -4.91
CA THR A 48 27.26 0.23 -5.06
C THR A 48 26.14 1.22 -4.77
N GLY A 49 25.28 1.45 -5.76
CA GLY A 49 24.11 2.31 -5.61
C GLY A 49 22.85 1.61 -5.11
N TYR A 50 21.82 2.42 -4.86
CA TYR A 50 20.46 1.94 -4.62
C TYR A 50 19.78 1.55 -5.94
N ALA A 51 18.85 0.60 -5.87
CA ALA A 51 18.00 0.28 -7.01
C ALA A 51 17.06 1.46 -7.35
N GLU A 52 16.74 1.64 -8.63
CA GLU A 52 15.87 2.71 -9.13
C GLU A 52 14.51 2.77 -8.40
N GLY A 53 13.83 1.62 -8.27
CA GLY A 53 12.57 1.53 -7.52
C GLY A 53 12.69 1.82 -6.02
N THR A 54 13.92 1.90 -5.48
CA THR A 54 14.16 2.45 -4.13
C THR A 54 14.31 3.96 -4.16
N VAL A 55 14.98 4.52 -5.17
CA VAL A 55 15.28 5.97 -5.28
C VAL A 55 14.05 6.76 -5.72
N GLU A 56 13.29 6.27 -6.70
CA GLU A 56 12.12 6.97 -7.28
C GLU A 56 11.10 7.43 -6.22
N PRO A 57 10.60 6.56 -5.31
CA PRO A 57 9.70 7.02 -4.26
C PRO A 57 10.35 7.96 -3.23
N ARG A 58 11.70 8.02 -3.16
CA ARG A 58 12.44 8.90 -2.24
C ARG A 58 12.53 10.31 -2.80
N CYS A 59 12.62 10.47 -4.12
CA CYS A 59 12.63 11.76 -4.79
C CYS A 59 11.43 12.62 -4.37
N TYR A 60 10.21 12.07 -4.42
CA TYR A 60 9.00 12.78 -3.95
C TYR A 60 9.06 13.18 -2.47
N ARG A 61 9.71 12.38 -1.63
CA ARG A 61 9.79 12.63 -0.18
C ARG A 61 10.86 13.64 0.18
N MET A 62 12.01 13.59 -0.51
CA MET A 62 13.05 14.59 -0.42
C MET A 62 12.51 15.94 -0.89
N ASP A 63 11.72 15.96 -1.97
CA ASP A 63 11.14 17.21 -2.49
C ASP A 63 10.19 17.86 -1.49
N ARG A 64 9.33 17.05 -0.88
CA ARG A 64 8.44 17.53 0.18
C ARG A 64 9.22 18.09 1.38
N PHE A 65 10.38 17.50 1.69
CA PHE A 65 11.26 18.03 2.74
C PHE A 65 11.88 19.36 2.35
N TYR A 66 12.42 19.52 1.14
CA TYR A 66 12.93 20.82 0.68
C TYR A 66 11.86 21.91 0.75
N ARG A 67 10.63 21.62 0.31
CA ARG A 67 9.52 22.58 0.42
C ARG A 67 9.18 22.94 1.87
N PHE A 68 9.19 21.96 2.78
CA PHE A 68 9.05 22.24 4.21
C PHE A 68 10.15 23.18 4.71
N VAL A 69 11.40 22.97 4.30
CA VAL A 69 12.51 23.88 4.66
C VAL A 69 12.30 25.27 4.08
N TRP A 70 11.84 25.39 2.83
CA TRP A 70 11.59 26.69 2.22
C TRP A 70 10.47 27.47 2.89
N GLU A 71 9.44 26.77 3.39
CA GLU A 71 8.36 27.35 4.18
C GLU A 71 8.89 27.86 5.54
N GLU A 72 9.73 27.10 6.24
CA GLU A 72 10.29 27.47 7.54
C GLU A 72 11.31 28.62 7.43
N GLU A 73 12.17 28.61 6.39
CA GLU A 73 13.18 29.65 6.14
C GLU A 73 12.59 30.91 5.45
N GLY A 74 11.35 30.82 4.94
CA GLY A 74 10.72 31.89 4.18
C GLY A 74 11.36 32.14 2.80
N GLY A 75 12.05 31.15 2.23
CA GLY A 75 12.73 31.27 0.96
C GLY A 75 13.43 30.01 0.48
N TYR A 76 13.76 29.99 -0.81
CA TYR A 76 14.50 28.88 -1.42
C TYR A 76 15.90 28.72 -0.81
N THR A 77 16.25 27.49 -0.46
CA THR A 77 17.61 27.07 -0.15
C THR A 77 17.84 25.63 -0.61
N ALA A 78 18.99 25.40 -1.25
CA ALA A 78 19.51 24.04 -1.45
C ALA A 78 20.23 23.54 -0.19
N ASN A 79 20.77 24.42 0.66
CA ASN A 79 21.63 24.06 1.78
C ASN A 79 20.82 23.67 3.02
N VAL A 80 20.42 22.40 3.09
CA VAL A 80 19.68 21.81 4.22
C VAL A 80 20.62 21.36 5.35
N THR A 81 20.27 21.68 6.59
CA THR A 81 21.09 21.44 7.79
C THR A 81 20.51 20.33 8.67
N HIS A 82 21.25 19.81 9.67
CA HIS A 82 20.68 18.82 10.60
C HIS A 82 19.47 19.39 11.37
N GLU A 83 19.49 20.67 11.72
CA GLU A 83 18.37 21.35 12.38
C GLU A 83 17.09 21.28 11.53
N HIS A 84 17.20 21.45 10.21
CA HIS A 84 16.07 21.25 9.29
C HIS A 84 15.54 19.81 9.33
N ALA A 85 16.44 18.83 9.34
CA ALA A 85 16.08 17.43 9.37
C ALA A 85 15.36 17.06 10.68
N ASP A 86 15.82 17.58 11.81
CA ASP A 86 15.24 17.35 13.14
C ASP A 86 13.89 18.08 13.29
N ALA A 87 13.78 19.31 12.77
CA ALA A 87 12.51 20.03 12.66
C ALA A 87 11.50 19.23 11.82
N TRP A 88 11.94 18.65 10.70
CA TRP A 88 11.10 17.79 9.87
C TRP A 88 10.69 16.50 10.58
N MET A 89 11.56 15.86 11.36
CA MET A 89 11.17 14.69 12.17
C MET A 89 10.11 15.07 13.21
N THR A 90 10.26 16.22 13.87
CA THR A 90 9.27 16.77 14.81
C THR A 90 7.93 17.06 14.12
N HIS A 91 7.97 17.66 12.93
CA HIS A 91 6.78 17.91 12.11
C HIS A 91 6.07 16.58 11.76
N LEU A 92 6.80 15.58 11.29
CA LEU A 92 6.24 14.25 10.98
C LEU A 92 5.65 13.55 12.21
N ALA A 93 6.26 13.69 13.38
CA ALA A 93 5.76 13.10 14.61
C ALA A 93 4.34 13.59 14.94
N LYS A 94 4.08 14.90 14.73
CA LYS A 94 2.79 15.55 14.98
C LYS A 94 1.70 15.23 13.94
N ARG A 95 2.07 14.72 12.76
CA ARG A 95 1.10 14.42 11.69
C ARG A 95 0.32 13.13 11.96
N ASP A 96 -0.97 13.16 11.66
CA ASP A 96 -1.84 11.98 11.64
C ASP A 96 -1.70 11.21 10.31
N VAL A 97 -0.60 10.46 10.19
CA VAL A 97 -0.28 9.61 9.04
C VAL A 97 0.34 8.31 9.54
N SER A 98 0.26 7.25 8.73
CA SER A 98 0.77 5.93 9.13
C SER A 98 2.25 5.95 9.55
N ALA A 99 2.62 5.10 10.52
CA ALA A 99 4.01 4.92 10.93
C ALA A 99 4.92 4.52 9.76
N THR A 100 4.38 3.72 8.82
CA THR A 100 5.07 3.36 7.57
C THR A 100 5.40 4.58 6.72
N HIS A 101 4.48 5.55 6.60
CA HIS A 101 4.74 6.80 5.88
C HIS A 101 5.85 7.60 6.57
N LYS A 102 5.76 7.81 7.89
CA LYS A 102 6.77 8.55 8.67
C LYS A 102 8.17 7.93 8.53
N ARG A 103 8.28 6.60 8.67
CA ARG A 103 9.53 5.85 8.48
C ARG A 103 10.09 5.99 7.07
N ASN A 104 9.22 5.96 6.06
CA ASN A 104 9.67 6.16 4.69
C ASN A 104 10.16 7.60 4.47
N CYS A 105 9.52 8.62 5.04
CA CYS A 105 10.06 9.98 5.01
C CYS A 105 11.46 10.01 5.67
N GLN A 106 11.60 9.48 6.89
CA GLN A 106 12.88 9.43 7.59
C GLN A 106 14.00 8.74 6.79
N LYS A 107 13.74 7.58 6.18
CA LYS A 107 14.72 6.90 5.33
C LYS A 107 15.17 7.74 4.13
N SER A 108 14.25 8.51 3.55
CA SER A 108 14.56 9.39 2.42
C SER A 108 15.48 10.52 2.85
N ILE A 109 15.26 11.08 4.03
CA ILE A 109 16.12 12.12 4.57
C ILE A 109 17.48 11.56 4.94
N LYS A 110 17.55 10.37 5.57
CA LYS A 110 18.84 9.70 5.80
C LYS A 110 19.65 9.50 4.51
N MET A 111 19.01 9.13 3.41
CA MET A 111 19.68 9.02 2.10
C MET A 111 20.19 10.37 1.61
N LEU A 112 19.40 11.44 1.74
CA LEU A 112 19.81 12.79 1.37
C LEU A 112 21.02 13.26 2.18
N TYR A 113 21.01 13.06 3.49
CA TYR A 113 22.12 13.47 4.37
C TYR A 113 23.35 12.60 4.21
N LYS A 114 23.19 11.33 3.80
CA LYS A 114 24.32 10.49 3.39
C LYS A 114 25.03 11.11 2.19
N TRP A 115 24.29 11.50 1.15
CA TRP A 115 24.87 12.22 0.02
C TRP A 115 25.53 13.54 0.43
N ARG A 116 24.85 14.36 1.26
CA ARG A 116 25.41 15.61 1.80
C ARG A 116 26.72 15.40 2.56
N HIS A 117 26.81 14.33 3.34
CA HIS A 117 28.01 14.00 4.07
C HIS A 117 29.18 13.73 3.13
N HIS A 118 28.97 12.89 2.11
CA HIS A 118 30.04 12.49 1.19
C HIS A 118 30.44 13.59 0.19
N GLU A 119 29.48 14.31 -0.39
CA GLU A 119 29.76 15.28 -1.46
C GLU A 119 29.97 16.71 -0.94
N HIS A 120 29.37 17.06 0.20
CA HIS A 120 29.41 18.43 0.74
C HIS A 120 30.12 18.53 2.11
N GLY A 121 30.63 17.41 2.64
CA GLY A 121 31.38 17.40 3.91
C GLY A 121 30.54 17.74 5.14
N LEU A 122 29.21 17.64 5.04
CA LEU A 122 28.32 17.80 6.20
C LEU A 122 28.59 16.66 7.21
N GLY A 123 28.39 16.88 8.51
CA GLY A 123 28.49 15.79 9.48
C GLY A 123 27.52 14.64 9.17
N GLU A 124 27.77 13.45 9.70
CA GLU A 124 26.75 12.40 9.66
C GLU A 124 25.54 12.82 10.50
N TRP A 125 24.34 12.63 9.95
CA TRP A 125 23.10 12.93 10.65
C TRP A 125 22.58 11.71 11.40
N ASP A 126 22.50 11.81 12.72
CA ASP A 126 21.79 10.86 13.57
C ASP A 126 20.52 11.51 14.14
N PRO A 127 19.31 11.10 13.72
CA PRO A 127 18.07 11.73 14.15
C PRO A 127 17.73 11.43 15.60
N GLU A 128 17.33 12.45 16.36
CA GLU A 128 16.82 12.29 17.73
C GLU A 128 15.50 11.49 17.77
N ILE A 129 14.62 11.71 16.78
CA ILE A 129 13.33 11.03 16.66
C ILE A 129 13.42 9.92 15.61
N THR A 130 13.08 8.69 16.00
CA THR A 130 13.02 7.54 15.10
C THR A 130 11.63 6.92 15.04
N PHE A 131 11.23 6.49 13.83
CA PHE A 131 9.93 5.85 13.61
C PHE A 131 10.09 4.33 13.46
N SER A 132 9.56 3.60 14.43
CA SER A 132 9.53 2.14 14.43
C SER A 132 8.38 1.61 13.55
N PRO A 133 8.53 0.41 12.94
CA PRO A 133 7.43 -0.25 12.27
C PRO A 133 6.35 -0.65 13.29
N ASP A 134 5.09 -0.60 12.88
CA ASP A 134 4.01 -1.24 13.62
C ASP A 134 4.30 -2.74 13.68
N SER A 135 4.44 -3.29 14.89
CA SER A 135 4.80 -4.68 15.13
C SER A 135 3.62 -5.66 14.98
N SER A 136 2.51 -5.22 14.39
CA SER A 136 1.33 -6.08 14.22
C SER A 136 1.65 -7.17 13.19
N THR A 137 1.82 -8.39 13.68
CA THR A 137 1.96 -9.62 12.87
C THR A 137 0.65 -10.06 12.20
N ASN A 138 -0.46 -9.39 12.48
CA ASN A 138 -1.73 -9.68 11.84
C ASN A 138 -1.72 -9.17 10.39
N PRO A 139 -2.20 -9.97 9.41
CA PRO A 139 -2.45 -9.51 8.05
C PRO A 139 -3.32 -8.24 8.08
N ARG A 140 -3.12 -7.28 7.17
CA ARG A 140 -3.90 -6.02 7.20
C ARG A 140 -5.41 -6.24 7.06
N ASP A 141 -5.81 -7.26 6.29
CA ASP A 141 -7.20 -7.60 6.00
C ASP A 141 -7.54 -9.00 6.54
N TYR A 142 -7.57 -9.14 7.87
CA TYR A 142 -8.06 -10.37 8.50
C TYR A 142 -9.49 -10.18 8.99
N LEU A 143 -10.31 -11.22 8.83
CA LEU A 143 -11.62 -11.26 9.47
C LEU A 143 -11.43 -11.46 10.97
N THR A 144 -12.03 -10.58 11.76
CA THR A 144 -12.18 -10.74 13.21
C THR A 144 -13.00 -11.99 13.54
N ARG A 145 -12.95 -12.43 14.79
CA ARG A 145 -13.73 -13.60 15.25
C ARG A 145 -15.23 -13.41 14.99
N GLU A 146 -15.74 -12.19 15.16
CA GLU A 146 -17.14 -11.85 14.90
C GLU A 146 -17.46 -11.93 13.40
N GLU A 147 -16.63 -11.32 12.55
CA GLU A 147 -16.84 -11.35 11.10
C GLU A 147 -16.74 -12.77 10.54
N ARG A 148 -15.83 -13.60 11.06
CA ARG A 148 -15.78 -15.04 10.73
C ARG A 148 -17.08 -15.75 11.09
N GLY A 149 -17.72 -15.39 12.21
CA GLY A 149 -19.03 -15.87 12.59
C GLY A 149 -20.09 -15.51 11.55
N LYS A 150 -20.16 -14.23 11.17
CA LYS A 150 -21.09 -13.72 10.16
C LYS A 150 -20.93 -14.41 8.81
N VAL A 151 -19.69 -14.62 8.35
CA VAL A 151 -19.41 -15.32 7.08
C VAL A 151 -19.85 -16.78 7.13
N ARG A 152 -19.62 -17.48 8.26
CA ARG A 152 -20.09 -18.86 8.44
C ARG A 152 -21.61 -18.95 8.39
N GLU A 153 -22.31 -18.05 9.06
CA GLU A 153 -23.78 -18.00 9.06
C GLU A 153 -24.34 -17.68 7.68
N ALA A 154 -23.81 -16.64 7.01
CA ALA A 154 -24.20 -16.30 5.65
C ALA A 154 -24.02 -17.47 4.66
N SER A 155 -22.98 -18.30 4.85
CA SER A 155 -22.76 -19.48 4.00
C SER A 155 -23.84 -20.56 4.16
N LEU A 156 -24.49 -20.66 5.33
CA LEU A 156 -25.58 -21.60 5.58
C LEU A 156 -26.88 -21.16 4.89
N GLU A 157 -27.09 -19.85 4.76
CA GLU A 157 -28.29 -19.28 4.13
C GLU A 157 -28.13 -19.15 2.61
N TYR A 158 -26.90 -19.04 2.13
CA TYR A 158 -26.60 -18.78 0.72
C TYR A 158 -27.20 -19.83 -0.21
N GLY A 159 -28.19 -19.40 -1.00
CA GLY A 159 -28.85 -20.26 -1.99
C GLY A 159 -29.70 -21.38 -1.36
N ALA A 160 -30.02 -21.29 -0.07
CA ALA A 160 -30.92 -22.22 0.60
C ALA A 160 -32.34 -22.04 0.05
N ILE A 161 -33.07 -23.15 -0.08
CA ILE A 161 -34.45 -23.20 -0.54
C ILE A 161 -35.31 -24.03 0.43
N PRO A 162 -36.64 -23.82 0.44
CA PRO A 162 -37.52 -24.60 1.31
C PRO A 162 -37.46 -26.10 1.00
N LYS A 163 -37.64 -26.93 2.03
CA LYS A 163 -37.68 -28.40 1.87
C LYS A 163 -38.83 -28.81 0.94
N TYR A 164 -38.59 -29.77 0.06
CA TYR A 164 -39.58 -30.24 -0.93
C TYR A 164 -40.94 -30.62 -0.30
N ASN A 165 -40.90 -31.33 0.82
CA ASN A 165 -42.10 -31.83 1.51
C ASN A 165 -42.91 -30.73 2.23
N ASN A 166 -42.31 -29.55 2.47
CA ASN A 166 -42.97 -28.43 3.14
C ASN A 166 -43.74 -27.51 2.17
N LEU A 167 -43.70 -27.81 0.87
CA LEU A 167 -44.30 -26.98 -0.17
C LEU A 167 -45.56 -27.63 -0.72
N ALA A 168 -46.57 -26.81 -1.02
CA ALA A 168 -47.75 -27.20 -1.79
C ALA A 168 -47.38 -27.44 -3.27
N PRO A 169 -48.22 -28.17 -4.05
CA PRO A 169 -47.91 -28.49 -5.45
C PRO A 169 -47.59 -27.26 -6.33
N ALA A 170 -48.35 -26.17 -6.18
CA ALA A 170 -48.12 -24.94 -6.94
C ALA A 170 -46.80 -24.24 -6.55
N GLU A 171 -46.41 -24.31 -5.27
CA GLU A 171 -45.15 -23.74 -4.79
C GLU A 171 -43.96 -24.58 -5.27
N ARG A 172 -44.10 -25.91 -5.28
CA ARG A 172 -43.08 -26.81 -5.85
C ARG A 172 -42.85 -26.49 -7.32
N ASP A 173 -43.90 -26.24 -8.09
CA ASP A 173 -43.78 -25.93 -9.52
C ASP A 173 -42.97 -24.64 -9.78
N ARG A 174 -43.13 -23.62 -8.93
CA ARG A 174 -42.31 -22.39 -8.98
C ARG A 174 -40.84 -22.68 -8.68
N TRP A 175 -40.56 -23.44 -7.61
CA TRP A 175 -39.19 -23.80 -7.26
C TRP A 175 -38.54 -24.73 -8.28
N LYS A 176 -39.30 -25.59 -8.97
CA LYS A 176 -38.79 -26.36 -10.11
C LYS A 176 -38.26 -25.45 -11.22
N GLN A 177 -38.93 -24.34 -11.50
CA GLN A 177 -38.46 -23.39 -12.51
C GLN A 177 -37.15 -22.71 -12.08
N TYR A 178 -37.03 -22.31 -10.81
CA TYR A 178 -35.79 -21.75 -10.27
C TYR A 178 -34.63 -22.76 -10.32
N LEU A 179 -34.87 -24.01 -9.91
CA LEU A 179 -33.86 -25.07 -9.92
C LEU A 179 -33.47 -25.50 -11.33
N ALA A 180 -34.40 -25.48 -12.28
CA ALA A 180 -34.12 -25.71 -13.70
C ALA A 180 -33.10 -24.70 -14.24
N GLN A 181 -33.25 -23.42 -13.87
CA GLN A 181 -32.28 -22.38 -14.23
C GLN A 181 -30.96 -22.57 -13.49
N ARG A 182 -30.99 -22.80 -12.17
CA ARG A 182 -29.78 -22.97 -11.33
C ARG A 182 -28.91 -24.15 -11.77
N PHE A 183 -29.52 -25.23 -12.24
CA PHE A 183 -28.83 -26.44 -12.68
C PHE A 183 -28.80 -26.62 -14.19
N GLU A 184 -29.24 -25.61 -14.95
CA GLU A 184 -29.24 -25.58 -16.42
C GLU A 184 -29.84 -26.85 -17.05
N LYS A 185 -31.02 -27.26 -16.58
CA LYS A 185 -31.71 -28.45 -17.07
C LYS A 185 -33.20 -28.24 -17.29
N PRO A 186 -33.88 -29.03 -18.13
CA PRO A 186 -35.32 -28.90 -18.35
C PRO A 186 -36.13 -28.99 -17.06
N LYS A 187 -37.16 -28.15 -16.91
CA LYS A 187 -38.05 -28.13 -15.72
C LYS A 187 -38.69 -29.50 -15.45
N SER A 188 -39.00 -30.24 -16.50
CA SER A 188 -39.54 -31.61 -16.44
C SER A 188 -38.58 -32.62 -15.81
N GLU A 189 -37.27 -32.37 -15.88
CA GLU A 189 -36.21 -33.23 -15.32
C GLU A 189 -35.80 -32.82 -13.91
N VAL A 190 -36.46 -31.83 -13.31
CA VAL A 190 -36.23 -31.43 -11.91
C VAL A 190 -36.96 -32.39 -10.97
N VAL A 191 -36.18 -33.09 -10.15
CA VAL A 191 -36.57 -34.16 -9.23
C VAL A 191 -36.27 -33.76 -7.77
N PRO A 192 -36.84 -34.44 -6.76
CA PRO A 192 -36.59 -34.13 -5.36
C PRO A 192 -35.09 -34.12 -4.97
N ALA A 193 -34.25 -34.94 -5.61
CA ALA A 193 -32.80 -34.93 -5.37
C ALA A 193 -32.12 -33.58 -5.68
N ASP A 194 -32.72 -32.75 -6.54
CA ASP A 194 -32.22 -31.41 -6.83
C ASP A 194 -32.42 -30.45 -5.65
N TRP A 195 -33.42 -30.66 -4.79
CA TRP A 195 -33.58 -29.90 -3.55
C TRP A 195 -32.44 -30.20 -2.58
N GLU A 196 -32.08 -31.47 -2.44
CA GLU A 196 -30.96 -31.89 -1.59
C GLU A 196 -29.62 -31.36 -2.15
N ARG A 197 -29.46 -31.34 -3.48
CA ARG A 197 -28.30 -30.70 -4.12
C ARG A 197 -28.26 -29.19 -3.86
N ALA A 198 -29.40 -28.51 -3.95
CA ALA A 198 -29.50 -27.06 -3.77
C ALA A 198 -29.19 -26.62 -2.33
N ASN A 199 -29.65 -27.40 -1.35
CA ASN A 199 -29.41 -27.23 0.09
C ASN A 199 -28.18 -27.99 0.60
N GLY A 200 -27.32 -28.47 -0.32
CA GLY A 200 -26.16 -29.27 0.01
C GLY A 200 -25.04 -28.49 0.69
N TRP A 201 -24.15 -29.21 1.37
CA TRP A 201 -23.05 -28.64 2.16
C TRP A 201 -21.88 -28.08 1.34
N LYS A 202 -21.96 -28.09 -0.01
CA LYS A 202 -20.84 -27.67 -0.88
C LYS A 202 -20.31 -26.28 -0.51
N ILE A 203 -21.18 -25.28 -0.41
CA ILE A 203 -20.77 -23.90 -0.11
C ILE A 203 -20.38 -23.74 1.37
N PRO A 204 -21.20 -24.15 2.37
CA PRO A 204 -20.80 -24.10 3.77
C PRO A 204 -19.46 -24.77 4.05
N SER A 205 -19.24 -26.00 3.57
CA SER A 205 -17.98 -26.72 3.79
C SER A 205 -16.79 -26.01 3.15
N LEU A 206 -16.91 -25.49 1.93
CA LEU A 206 -15.83 -24.71 1.30
C LEU A 206 -15.47 -23.47 2.10
N VAL A 207 -16.47 -22.70 2.53
CA VAL A 207 -16.26 -21.48 3.32
C VAL A 207 -15.63 -21.82 4.67
N TRP A 208 -16.17 -22.82 5.38
CA TRP A 208 -15.70 -23.17 6.71
C TRP A 208 -14.28 -23.72 6.68
N THR A 209 -13.97 -24.63 5.74
CA THR A 209 -12.61 -25.13 5.54
C THR A 209 -11.64 -23.99 5.19
N SER A 210 -12.05 -23.05 4.32
CA SER A 210 -11.20 -21.91 3.96
C SER A 210 -10.90 -21.01 5.16
N LEU A 211 -11.91 -20.72 5.99
CA LEU A 211 -11.72 -19.95 7.22
C LEU A 211 -10.82 -20.68 8.22
N ASP A 212 -11.00 -21.99 8.39
CA ASP A 212 -10.29 -22.76 9.42
C ASP A 212 -8.84 -23.03 9.06
N ALA A 213 -8.56 -23.31 7.79
CA ALA A 213 -7.21 -23.48 7.28
C ALA A 213 -6.54 -22.16 6.86
N GLY A 214 -7.25 -21.04 6.90
CA GLY A 214 -6.75 -19.73 6.45
C GLY A 214 -6.44 -19.68 4.95
N LEU A 215 -7.11 -20.50 4.15
CA LEU A 215 -6.92 -20.55 2.70
C LEU A 215 -7.49 -19.30 2.07
N ARG A 216 -6.71 -18.65 1.21
CA ARG A 216 -7.17 -17.54 0.38
C ARG A 216 -7.35 -18.04 -1.05
N PRO A 217 -8.40 -17.61 -1.76
CA PRO A 217 -8.45 -17.80 -3.20
C PRO A 217 -7.18 -17.20 -3.80
N VAL A 218 -6.42 -18.01 -4.52
CA VAL A 218 -5.40 -17.47 -5.42
C VAL A 218 -6.17 -17.19 -6.70
N GLU A 219 -6.53 -15.93 -6.92
CA GLU A 219 -7.03 -15.52 -8.23
C GLU A 219 -5.84 -15.55 -9.20
N PRO A 220 -5.91 -16.31 -10.31
CA PRO A 220 -4.97 -16.17 -11.41
C PRO A 220 -5.20 -14.87 -12.19
#